data_AF-A0AAD4HRQ6-F1
#
_entry.id   AF-A0AAD4HRQ6-F1
#
_cell.length_a   1.000
_cell.length_b   1.000
_cell.length_c   1.000
_cell.angle_alpha   90.00
_cell.angle_beta   90.00
_cell.angle_gamma   90.00
#
_symmetry.space_group_name_H-M   'P 1'
#
loop_
_entity.id
_entity.type
_entity.pdbx_description
1 polymer ?
#
loop_
_entity_poly.entity_id
_entity_poly.type
_entity_poly.pdbx_seq_one_letter_code
_entity_poly.pdbx_strand_id
1 'polypeptide(L)'
;ARKEEQKKNKSKFVPVSNSKVPSIPVVILSHYAVRKLKAGEYCELYYFTNKGLKDAKKSLLSTKSPGLTLTTNVDGQQMWINADETHDPKAVITKDENLSWEHFNEAALRMITAIKQHEWPEDRINMHIQFWTALQNHRWRHTFDTLKQCTLLLYQSQQQRLWH
;
A
#
# COMPACT_ATOMS: atom_id res chain seq x y z
N ALA A 1 -10.00 39.73 19.03
CA ALA A 1 -10.01 38.25 18.98
C ALA A 1 -8.85 37.66 18.14
N ARG A 2 -9.04 37.28 16.86
CA ARG A 2 -8.03 36.50 16.09
C ARG A 2 -6.66 37.20 15.91
N LYS A 3 -6.67 38.50 15.59
CA LYS A 3 -5.43 39.31 15.45
C LYS A 3 -4.69 39.52 16.78
N GLU A 4 -5.43 39.58 17.89
CA GLU A 4 -4.84 39.67 19.23
C GLU A 4 -4.23 38.33 19.68
N GLU A 5 -4.88 37.21 19.36
CA GLU A 5 -4.34 35.88 19.61
C GLU A 5 -3.03 35.66 18.83
N GLN A 6 -2.97 36.09 17.56
CA GLN A 6 -1.74 36.06 16.76
C GLN A 6 -0.61 36.91 17.34
N LYS A 7 -0.95 38.07 17.93
CA LYS A 7 0.03 38.95 18.57
C LYS A 7 0.56 38.39 19.90
N LYS A 8 -0.31 37.73 20.68
CA LYS A 8 0.05 37.10 21.97
C LYS A 8 0.80 35.78 21.81
N ASN A 9 0.42 34.95 20.83
CA ASN A 9 0.95 33.60 20.64
C ASN A 9 1.74 33.46 19.34
N LYS A 10 2.70 34.35 19.09
CA LYS A 10 3.46 34.38 17.82
C LYS A 10 4.01 33.00 17.41
N SER A 11 4.55 32.23 18.35
CA SER A 11 5.10 30.88 18.11
C SER A 11 4.09 29.89 17.52
N LYS A 12 2.80 29.99 17.86
CA LYS A 12 1.72 29.14 17.30
C LYS A 12 1.43 29.43 15.83
N PHE A 13 1.71 30.65 15.38
CA PHE A 13 1.35 31.13 14.04
C PHE A 13 2.58 31.31 13.12
N VAL A 14 3.78 31.04 13.62
CA VAL A 14 4.97 30.96 12.78
C VAL A 14 4.85 29.74 11.88
N PRO A 15 4.97 29.88 10.54
CA PRO A 15 5.04 28.74 9.64
C PRO A 15 6.20 27.83 10.02
N VAL A 16 5.90 26.55 10.27
CA VAL A 16 6.94 25.54 10.51
C VAL A 16 7.63 25.24 9.17
N SER A 17 8.96 25.35 9.14
CA SER A 17 9.71 25.01 7.93
C SER A 17 9.51 23.54 7.60
N ASN A 18 9.26 23.23 6.33
CA ASN A 18 9.09 21.86 5.87
C ASN A 18 10.46 21.16 5.88
N SER A 19 10.83 20.58 7.02
CA SER A 19 12.10 19.89 7.21
C SER A 19 12.13 18.66 6.30
N LYS A 20 13.17 18.53 5.49
CA LYS A 20 13.36 17.33 4.66
C LYS A 20 13.53 16.12 5.58
N VAL A 21 12.65 15.13 5.43
CA VAL A 21 12.83 13.83 6.08
C VAL A 21 14.05 13.16 5.44
N PRO A 22 14.96 12.55 6.23
CA PRO A 22 16.08 11.78 5.70
C PRO A 22 15.61 10.74 4.68
N SER A 23 16.35 10.58 3.58
CA SER A 23 15.99 9.66 2.51
C SER A 23 15.86 8.23 3.04
N ILE A 24 14.71 7.61 2.75
CA ILE A 24 14.36 6.24 3.13
C ILE A 24 15.16 5.25 2.25
N PRO A 25 15.59 4.08 2.76
CA PRO A 25 16.20 3.04 1.95
C PRO A 25 15.29 2.57 0.81
N VAL A 26 15.90 2.07 -0.27
CA VAL A 26 15.20 1.48 -1.41
C VAL A 26 14.27 0.36 -0.93
N VAL A 27 12.97 0.54 -1.16
CA VAL A 27 11.94 -0.46 -0.85
C VAL A 27 12.01 -1.54 -1.94
N ILE A 28 12.41 -2.75 -1.57
CA ILE A 28 12.44 -3.91 -2.49
C ILE A 28 11.07 -4.58 -2.44
N LEU A 29 10.22 -4.25 -3.42
CA LEU A 29 8.97 -4.94 -3.65
C LEU A 29 9.22 -6.33 -4.26
N SER A 30 8.29 -7.26 -4.07
CA SER A 30 8.33 -8.53 -4.78
C SER A 30 8.13 -8.32 -6.29
N HIS A 31 8.72 -9.18 -7.12
CA HIS A 31 8.52 -9.13 -8.57
C HIS A 31 7.04 -9.31 -8.94
N TYR A 32 6.31 -10.14 -8.20
CA TYR A 32 4.84 -10.24 -8.27
C TYR A 32 4.14 -8.89 -8.10
N ALA A 33 4.45 -8.14 -7.03
CA ALA A 33 3.80 -6.85 -6.77
C ALA A 33 4.16 -5.81 -7.84
N VAL A 34 5.42 -5.79 -8.28
CA VAL A 34 5.86 -4.90 -9.39
C VAL A 34 5.10 -5.22 -10.68
N ARG A 35 4.93 -6.51 -11.02
CA ARG A 35 4.16 -6.93 -12.20
C ARG A 35 2.71 -6.46 -12.11
N LYS A 36 2.05 -6.69 -10.97
CA LYS A 36 0.66 -6.24 -10.73
C LYS A 36 0.52 -4.72 -10.85
N LEU A 37 1.45 -3.96 -10.28
CA LEU A 37 1.46 -2.51 -10.37
C LEU A 37 1.61 -2.03 -11.82
N LYS A 38 2.54 -2.60 -12.58
CA LYS A 38 2.72 -2.25 -14.01
C LYS A 38 1.47 -2.56 -14.85
N ALA A 39 0.76 -3.63 -14.52
CA ALA A 39 -0.45 -4.04 -15.21
C ALA A 39 -1.71 -3.26 -14.77
N GLY A 40 -1.63 -2.44 -13.71
CA GLY A 40 -2.81 -1.79 -13.14
C GLY A 40 -3.79 -2.78 -12.48
N GLU A 41 -3.32 -3.98 -12.13
CA GLU A 41 -4.12 -5.05 -11.55
C GLU A 41 -4.19 -4.95 -10.02
N TYR A 42 -5.21 -5.59 -9.42
CA TYR A 42 -5.28 -5.74 -7.97
C TYR A 42 -4.03 -6.44 -7.42
N CYS A 43 -3.45 -5.82 -6.40
CA CYS A 43 -2.33 -6.34 -5.62
C CYS A 43 -2.67 -6.23 -4.14
N GLU A 44 -2.48 -7.31 -3.40
CA GLU A 44 -2.72 -7.37 -1.97
C GLU A 44 -1.81 -6.41 -1.20
N LEU A 45 -2.37 -5.69 -0.23
CA LEU A 45 -1.62 -4.74 0.60
C LEU A 45 -0.50 -5.43 1.40
N TYR A 46 -0.61 -6.73 1.65
CA TYR A 46 0.43 -7.54 2.28
C TYR A 46 1.83 -7.28 1.71
N TYR A 47 1.97 -7.19 0.39
CA TYR A 47 3.26 -7.02 -0.29
C TYR A 47 3.94 -5.69 0.02
N PHE A 48 3.19 -4.73 0.55
CA PHE A 48 3.67 -3.40 0.95
C PHE A 48 3.90 -3.29 2.47
N THR A 49 3.53 -4.31 3.25
CA THR A 49 3.81 -4.36 4.70
C THR A 49 5.29 -4.61 4.98
N ASN A 50 5.76 -4.28 6.18
CA ASN A 50 7.12 -4.63 6.61
C ASN A 50 7.43 -6.14 6.46
N LYS A 51 6.43 -6.98 6.76
CA LYS A 51 6.54 -8.44 6.62
C LYS A 51 6.68 -8.85 5.16
N GLY A 52 5.81 -8.35 4.28
CA GLY A 52 5.87 -8.62 2.83
C GLY A 52 7.19 -8.19 2.19
N LEU A 53 7.71 -7.02 2.56
CA LEU A 53 9.02 -6.54 2.09
C LEU A 53 10.19 -7.43 2.57
N LYS A 54 10.13 -7.89 3.82
CA LYS A 54 11.13 -8.83 4.36
C LYS A 54 11.11 -10.16 3.61
N ASP A 55 9.92 -10.65 3.30
CA ASP A 55 9.73 -11.89 2.52
C ASP A 55 10.23 -11.72 1.08
N ALA A 56 9.93 -10.58 0.44
CA ALA A 56 10.43 -10.23 -0.89
C ALA A 56 11.97 -10.21 -0.91
N LYS A 57 12.60 -9.54 0.07
CA LYS A 57 14.06 -9.51 0.21
C LYS A 57 14.64 -10.92 0.40
N LYS A 58 14.00 -11.78 1.20
CA LYS A 58 14.44 -13.17 1.39
C LYS A 58 14.32 -13.98 0.10
N SER A 59 13.25 -13.79 -0.67
CA SER A 59 13.08 -14.46 -1.96
C SER A 59 14.13 -14.02 -2.98
N LEU A 60 14.49 -12.74 -3.01
CA LEU A 60 15.54 -12.21 -3.89
C LEU A 60 16.92 -12.81 -3.60
N LEU A 61 17.22 -13.06 -2.32
CA LEU A 61 18.48 -13.68 -1.90
C LEU A 61 18.49 -15.22 -2.07
N SER A 62 17.35 -15.82 -2.39
CA SER A 62 17.25 -17.26 -2.61
C SER A 62 17.56 -17.58 -4.07
N THR A 63 18.49 -18.49 -4.31
CA THR A 63 18.78 -19.04 -5.64
C THR A 63 17.61 -19.93 -6.10
N LYS A 64 16.48 -19.34 -6.46
CA LYS A 64 15.39 -20.04 -7.15
C LYS A 64 15.80 -20.20 -8.62
N SER A 65 15.60 -21.41 -9.16
CA SER A 65 15.88 -21.74 -10.56
C SER A 65 15.09 -20.81 -11.50
N PRO A 66 15.73 -20.21 -12.54
CA PRO A 66 15.03 -19.41 -13.54
C PRO A 66 14.13 -20.34 -14.37
N GLY A 67 12.84 -20.38 -14.04
CA GLY A 67 11.81 -21.09 -14.79
C GLY A 67 10.72 -20.13 -15.24
N LEU A 68 10.11 -20.41 -16.39
CA LEU A 68 8.91 -19.71 -16.84
C LEU A 68 7.67 -20.45 -16.36
N THR A 69 6.65 -19.70 -15.97
CA THR A 69 5.34 -20.23 -15.60
C THR A 69 4.28 -19.61 -16.50
N LEU A 70 3.29 -20.41 -16.89
CA LEU A 70 2.16 -19.94 -17.68
C LEU A 70 1.15 -19.25 -16.76
N THR A 71 0.76 -18.02 -17.10
CA THR A 71 -0.31 -17.28 -16.43
C THR A 71 -1.36 -16.83 -17.44
N THR A 72 -2.53 -16.43 -16.96
CA THR A 72 -3.61 -15.90 -17.81
C THR A 72 -3.77 -14.42 -17.50
N ASN A 73 -3.70 -13.58 -18.53
CA ASN A 73 -3.95 -12.14 -18.42
C ASN A 73 -5.46 -11.85 -18.24
N VAL A 74 -5.81 -10.60 -17.92
CA VAL A 74 -7.19 -10.12 -17.76
C VAL A 74 -8.05 -10.41 -19.00
N ASP A 75 -7.46 -10.39 -20.19
CA ASP A 75 -8.13 -10.70 -21.47
C ASP A 75 -8.27 -12.20 -21.78
N GLY A 76 -7.92 -13.09 -20.84
CA GLY A 76 -7.96 -14.54 -21.03
C GLY A 76 -6.81 -15.10 -21.87
N GLN A 77 -5.88 -14.26 -22.34
CA GLN A 77 -4.70 -14.69 -23.09
C GLN A 77 -3.64 -15.30 -22.17
N GLN A 78 -3.02 -16.38 -22.63
CA GLN A 78 -1.93 -17.04 -21.91
C GLN A 78 -0.60 -16.31 -22.14
N MET A 79 0.11 -16.00 -21.06
CA MET A 79 1.41 -15.34 -21.09
C MET A 79 2.43 -16.14 -20.27
N TRP A 80 3.65 -16.24 -20.80
CA TRP A 80 4.79 -16.78 -20.06
C TRP A 80 5.41 -15.68 -19.22
N ILE A 81 5.48 -15.88 -17.91
CA ILE A 81 6.15 -14.97 -16.98
C ILE A 81 7.23 -15.73 -16.20
N ASN A 82 8.19 -15.01 -15.64
CA ASN A 82 9.16 -15.63 -14.76
C ASN A 82 8.46 -16.19 -13.51
N ALA A 83 8.92 -17.34 -13.01
CA ALA A 83 8.29 -17.99 -11.85
C ALA A 83 8.32 -17.11 -10.59
N ASP A 84 9.29 -16.21 -10.47
CA ASP A 84 9.41 -15.25 -9.37
C ASP A 84 8.42 -14.06 -9.47
N GLU A 85 7.81 -13.85 -10.63
CA GLU A 85 6.72 -12.89 -10.86
C GLU A 85 5.33 -13.49 -10.55
N THR A 86 5.28 -14.77 -10.20
CA THR A 86 4.07 -15.44 -9.71
C THR A 86 3.95 -15.34 -8.19
N HIS A 87 2.73 -15.50 -7.69
CA HIS A 87 2.49 -15.65 -6.26
C HIS A 87 3.17 -16.93 -5.78
N ASP A 88 4.04 -16.85 -4.77
CA ASP A 88 4.65 -18.03 -4.15
C ASP A 88 3.57 -18.84 -3.42
N PRO A 89 3.21 -20.06 -3.87
CA PRO A 89 2.14 -20.85 -3.27
C PRO A 89 2.41 -21.25 -1.82
N LYS A 90 3.65 -21.15 -1.34
CA LYS A 90 4.02 -21.41 0.06
C LYS A 90 3.97 -20.15 0.92
N ALA A 91 3.82 -18.96 0.34
CA ALA A 91 3.73 -17.72 1.09
C ALA A 91 2.36 -17.61 1.75
N VAL A 92 2.37 -17.38 3.06
CA VAL A 92 1.15 -17.09 3.83
C VAL A 92 0.87 -15.59 3.70
N ILE A 93 0.08 -15.23 2.69
CA ILE A 93 -0.35 -13.85 2.44
C ILE A 93 -1.54 -13.51 3.33
N THR A 94 -1.41 -12.43 4.10
CA THR A 94 -2.54 -11.90 4.87
C THR A 94 -3.45 -11.12 3.95
N LYS A 95 -4.71 -11.54 3.81
CA LYS A 95 -5.73 -10.81 3.06
C LYS A 95 -5.93 -9.41 3.65
N ASP A 96 -6.25 -8.44 2.80
CA ASP A 96 -6.42 -7.04 3.19
C ASP A 96 -7.40 -6.86 4.36
N GLU A 97 -8.56 -7.54 4.34
CA GLU A 97 -9.55 -7.47 5.43
C GLU A 97 -9.05 -8.01 6.78
N ASN A 98 -7.97 -8.82 6.77
CA ASN A 98 -7.38 -9.45 7.95
C ASN A 98 -6.08 -8.76 8.40
N LEU A 99 -5.72 -7.63 7.79
CA LEU A 99 -4.57 -6.84 8.24
C LEU A 99 -4.84 -6.22 9.62
N SER A 100 -3.77 -5.97 10.37
CA SER A 100 -3.88 -5.05 11.50
C SER A 100 -3.87 -3.62 10.96
N TRP A 101 -4.36 -2.66 11.76
CA TRP A 101 -4.34 -1.26 11.36
C TRP A 101 -2.93 -0.70 11.16
N GLU A 102 -1.96 -1.19 11.93
CA GLU A 102 -0.55 -0.84 11.78
C GLU A 102 -0.03 -1.33 10.42
N HIS A 103 -0.28 -2.59 10.08
CA HIS A 103 0.08 -3.13 8.77
C HIS A 103 -0.62 -2.42 7.62
N PHE A 104 -1.90 -2.09 7.76
CA PHE A 104 -2.64 -1.30 6.78
C PHE A 104 -2.00 0.09 6.59
N ASN A 105 -1.69 0.81 7.67
CA ASN A 105 -1.08 2.14 7.59
C ASN A 105 0.30 2.12 6.92
N GLU A 106 1.12 1.11 7.23
CA GLU A 106 2.40 0.88 6.55
C GLU A 106 2.22 0.63 5.05
N ALA A 107 1.33 -0.31 4.72
CA ALA A 107 1.11 -0.76 3.36
C ALA A 107 0.50 0.32 2.48
N ALA A 108 -0.53 1.03 2.97
CA ALA A 108 -1.24 2.07 2.24
C ALA A 108 -0.29 3.18 1.76
N LEU A 109 0.53 3.73 2.65
CA LEU A 109 1.46 4.80 2.28
C LEU A 109 2.53 4.32 1.28
N ARG A 110 3.02 3.09 1.46
CA ARG A 110 4.00 2.49 0.55
C ARG A 110 3.43 2.17 -0.81
N MET A 111 2.20 1.67 -0.87
CA MET A 111 1.51 1.42 -2.14
C MET A 111 1.28 2.74 -2.88
N ILE A 112 0.86 3.82 -2.20
CA ILE A 112 0.77 5.17 -2.81
C ILE A 112 2.12 5.61 -3.40
N THR A 113 3.22 5.37 -2.68
CA THR A 113 4.56 5.71 -3.17
C THR A 113 4.93 4.85 -4.39
N ALA A 114 4.61 3.56 -4.37
CA ALA A 114 4.90 2.64 -5.45
C ALA A 114 4.08 2.94 -6.72
N ILE A 115 2.77 3.21 -6.61
CA ILE A 115 1.95 3.60 -7.78
C ILE A 115 2.44 4.91 -8.41
N LYS A 116 2.94 5.86 -7.59
CA LYS A 116 3.57 7.10 -8.07
C LYS A 116 4.85 6.82 -8.84
N GLN A 117 5.71 5.93 -8.33
CA GLN A 117 6.96 5.53 -8.98
C GLN A 117 6.73 4.74 -10.27
N HIS A 118 5.57 4.10 -10.41
CA HIS A 118 5.15 3.40 -11.62
C HIS A 118 4.21 4.24 -12.51
N GLU A 119 4.19 5.56 -12.32
CA GLU A 119 3.53 6.53 -13.22
C GLU A 119 2.05 6.24 -13.45
N TRP A 120 1.34 5.76 -12.43
CA TRP A 120 -0.11 5.62 -12.51
C TRP A 120 -0.79 6.98 -12.78
N PRO A 121 -1.96 6.99 -13.44
CA PRO A 121 -2.72 8.21 -13.63
C PRO A 121 -2.97 8.98 -12.32
N GLU A 122 -2.83 10.30 -12.36
CA GLU A 122 -2.90 11.18 -11.18
C GLU A 122 -4.27 11.10 -10.48
N ASP A 123 -5.35 10.88 -11.23
CA ASP A 123 -6.70 10.64 -10.69
C ASP A 123 -6.76 9.33 -9.89
N ARG A 124 -6.14 8.25 -10.37
CA ARG A 124 -6.02 6.97 -9.65
C ARG A 124 -5.22 7.13 -8.36
N ILE A 125 -4.11 7.88 -8.40
CA ILE A 125 -3.27 8.15 -7.23
C ILE A 125 -4.06 8.94 -6.18
N ASN A 126 -4.72 10.03 -6.60
CA ASN A 126 -5.49 10.89 -5.70
C ASN A 126 -6.68 10.16 -5.08
N MET A 127 -7.33 9.29 -5.85
CA MET A 127 -8.42 8.46 -5.35
C MET A 127 -7.96 7.54 -4.19
N HIS A 128 -6.81 6.85 -4.33
CA HIS A 128 -6.24 6.04 -3.24
C HIS A 128 -5.90 6.89 -2.01
N ILE A 129 -5.25 8.04 -2.21
CA ILE A 129 -4.88 8.97 -1.13
C ILE A 129 -6.13 9.40 -0.36
N GLN A 130 -7.16 9.89 -1.05
CA GLN A 130 -8.39 10.37 -0.43
C GLN A 130 -9.10 9.25 0.33
N PHE A 131 -9.26 8.09 -0.29
CA PHE A 131 -9.97 6.97 0.32
C PHE A 131 -9.27 6.45 1.58
N TRP A 132 -7.97 6.15 1.52
CA TRP A 132 -7.25 5.64 2.67
C TRP A 132 -7.11 6.68 3.78
N THR A 133 -6.94 7.96 3.44
CA THR A 133 -6.97 9.05 4.43
C THR A 133 -8.34 9.13 5.11
N ALA A 134 -9.43 9.00 4.36
CA ALA A 134 -10.79 9.01 4.93
C ALA A 134 -11.01 7.85 5.90
N LEU A 135 -10.53 6.66 5.58
CA LEU A 135 -10.61 5.50 6.49
C LEU A 135 -9.78 5.70 7.77
N GLN A 136 -8.56 6.22 7.64
CA GLN A 136 -7.67 6.49 8.77
C GLN A 136 -8.24 7.53 9.74
N ASN A 137 -9.01 8.50 9.23
CA ASN A 137 -9.67 9.54 10.03
C ASN A 137 -11.12 9.21 10.39
N HIS A 138 -11.63 8.04 9.99
CA HIS A 138 -13.01 7.68 10.24
C HIS A 138 -13.22 7.44 11.75
N ARG A 139 -14.35 7.91 12.30
CA ARG A 139 -14.66 7.76 13.74
C ARG A 139 -14.50 6.34 14.26
N TRP A 140 -14.83 5.33 13.45
CA TRP A 140 -14.73 3.91 13.82
C TRP A 140 -13.29 3.44 14.06
N ARG A 141 -12.30 4.06 13.40
CA ARG A 141 -10.88 3.78 13.62
C ARG A 141 -10.44 4.06 15.05
N HIS A 142 -11.04 5.05 15.69
CA HIS A 142 -10.64 5.54 17.02
C HIS A 142 -11.54 5.04 18.14
N THR A 143 -12.46 4.10 17.87
CA THR A 143 -13.30 3.49 18.91
C THR A 143 -12.60 2.28 19.50
N PHE A 144 -12.95 1.91 20.74
CA PHE A 144 -12.49 0.66 21.37
C PHE A 144 -13.13 -0.60 20.77
N ASP A 145 -14.16 -0.46 19.94
CA ASP A 145 -14.88 -1.57 19.32
C ASP A 145 -14.08 -2.12 18.12
N THR A 146 -13.50 -3.30 18.32
CA THR A 146 -12.68 -3.99 17.32
C THR A 146 -13.49 -4.42 16.09
N LEU A 147 -14.79 -4.72 16.23
CA LEU A 147 -15.62 -5.09 15.08
C LEU A 147 -15.82 -3.90 14.13
N LYS A 148 -16.02 -2.70 14.68
CA LYS A 148 -16.11 -1.46 13.88
C LYS A 148 -14.80 -1.18 13.14
N GLN A 149 -13.67 -1.40 13.80
CA GLN A 149 -12.35 -1.28 13.18
C GLN A 149 -12.14 -2.32 12.06
N CYS A 150 -12.49 -3.58 12.27
CA CYS A 150 -12.42 -4.64 11.26
C CYS A 150 -13.36 -4.36 10.07
N THR A 151 -14.54 -3.80 10.33
CA THR A 151 -15.51 -3.45 9.27
C THR A 151 -14.93 -2.45 8.28
N LEU A 152 -14.11 -1.50 8.74
CA LEU A 152 -13.43 -0.55 7.85
C LEU A 152 -12.40 -1.22 6.94
N LEU A 153 -11.64 -2.20 7.46
CA LEU A 153 -10.66 -2.96 6.65
C LEU A 153 -11.36 -3.90 5.66
N LEU A 154 -12.48 -4.50 6.05
CA LEU A 154 -13.32 -5.26 5.11
C LEU A 154 -13.86 -4.37 3.99
N TYR A 155 -14.38 -3.18 4.34
CA TYR A 155 -14.86 -2.23 3.35
C TYR A 155 -13.74 -1.79 2.41
N GLN A 156 -12.56 -1.48 2.96
CA GLN A 156 -11.37 -1.17 2.18
C GLN A 156 -11.02 -2.28 1.19
N SER A 157 -10.96 -3.53 1.64
CA SER A 157 -10.56 -4.64 0.77
C SER A 157 -11.55 -4.88 -0.37
N GLN A 158 -12.85 -4.69 -0.09
CA GLN A 158 -13.89 -4.74 -1.11
C GLN A 158 -13.74 -3.62 -2.13
N GLN A 159 -13.60 -2.37 -1.68
CA GLN A 159 -13.47 -1.22 -2.59
C GLN A 159 -12.21 -1.30 -3.45
N GLN A 160 -11.07 -1.67 -2.86
CA GLN A 160 -9.83 -1.80 -3.62
C GLN A 160 -9.95 -2.87 -4.72
N ARG A 161 -10.58 -4.02 -4.43
CA ARG A 161 -10.83 -5.05 -5.47
C ARG A 161 -11.75 -4.59 -6.58
N LEU A 162 -12.71 -3.70 -6.30
CA LEU A 162 -13.64 -3.17 -7.31
C LEU A 162 -13.02 -2.13 -8.25
N TRP A 163 -11.85 -1.56 -7.91
CA TRP A 163 -11.19 -0.56 -8.73
C TRP A 163 -10.36 -1.15 -9.88
N HIS A 164 -10.13 -2.46 -9.85
CA HIS A 164 -9.34 -3.22 -10.81
C HIS A 164 -10.24 -4.22 -11.54
#